data_AF-A0A976L339-F1
#
_entry.id   AF-A0A976L339-F1
#
_cell.length_a   1.000
_cell.length_b   1.000
_cell.length_c   1.000
_cell.angle_alpha   90.00
_cell.angle_beta   90.00
_cell.angle_gamma   90.00
#
_symmetry.space_group_name_H-M   'P 1'
#
loop_
_entity.id
_entity.type
_entity.pdbx_description
1 polymer ?
#
loop_
_entity_poly.entity_id
_entity_poly.type
_entity_poly.pdbx_seq_one_letter_code
_entity_poly.pdbx_strand_id
1 'polypeptide(L)'
;MLIYWLYKSYPLPQSLISKYKEIINWEVLSGNQNITWTDDLINQYANKLDWANAICKNPSMPWSIDFIVKNLGKTLSKNEISGNRGIPWSYDLINRFKEQWNWHWLVANESIQWTERMFVDFNLFKFHISLVNGPNLWNIDFILKYKERFNWWDLSRNPYLPWSEDLIGQLKTTWAKEKKRKNSPWMGLSENTGIPWTKSLINKYNPIPILKPIGFSWKGLSRNESLPWDKNIIEDYVGKWDWELLSINNGVGFSKAQLEKYSNKIKWKRSSDFDLDTIASNTSLPWSEEIIDKFNDKWDWNGIARNTGIPWSEKLMKKYSAMLLPSVLFHNPSLPWTIDFILKYEENCFEVWDLTWLSEDIGIKLWSLIFQPLLTDSLVDEILFIESKKDIRVHNRIEADAEMPWMQKENNLTNTSVNMDNSQINTTDENDTLTNYEKKDFERKIEEKDVKQGVANFYSTFRSKFTKPQKEAILSGMILLATTSPTSFTKNKQDAFYNIVNLLDYKLPNLEDYCYLSANLGNERIFSLLNSLEESDKEWFIVVILTMLYTDGKPSPGELHCGEVLCQEMKISSAQVEEAANKMEKVNAIRRRYNF
;
A
#
# COMPACT_ATOMS: atom_id res chain seq x y z
N MET A 1 -16.19 -3.57 7.49
CA MET A 1 -15.99 -3.73 6.03
C MET A 1 -17.26 -3.55 5.18
N LEU A 2 -18.32 -4.34 5.36
CA LEU A 2 -19.52 -4.31 4.48
C LEU A 2 -20.21 -2.93 4.44
N ILE A 3 -20.36 -2.27 5.58
CA ILE A 3 -20.94 -0.92 5.69
C ILE A 3 -20.11 0.13 4.91
N TYR A 4 -18.78 0.02 4.95
CA TYR A 4 -17.89 0.90 4.18
C TYR A 4 -18.15 0.75 2.68
N TRP A 5 -18.17 -0.47 2.16
CA TRP A 5 -18.42 -0.73 0.74
C TRP A 5 -19.84 -0.35 0.31
N LEU A 6 -20.81 -0.50 1.21
CA LEU A 6 -22.18 -0.01 1.00
C LEU A 6 -22.18 1.50 0.77
N TYR A 7 -21.53 2.29 1.63
CA TYR A 7 -21.41 3.74 1.40
C TYR A 7 -20.55 4.09 0.20
N LYS A 8 -19.49 3.33 -0.08
CA LYS A 8 -18.54 3.59 -1.17
C LYS A 8 -19.12 3.29 -2.55
N SER A 9 -20.01 2.30 -2.67
CA SER A 9 -20.35 1.70 -3.97
C SER A 9 -21.83 1.35 -4.16
N TYR A 10 -22.67 1.26 -3.13
CA TYR A 10 -24.10 1.01 -3.35
C TYR A 10 -24.82 2.30 -3.81
N PRO A 11 -25.69 2.26 -4.83
CA PRO A 11 -26.44 3.42 -5.30
C PRO A 11 -27.57 3.79 -4.33
N LEU A 12 -27.22 4.28 -3.14
CA LEU A 12 -28.20 4.57 -2.09
C LEU A 12 -29.26 5.57 -2.58
N PRO A 13 -30.57 5.22 -2.52
CA PRO A 13 -31.63 6.14 -2.88
C PRO A 13 -31.72 7.29 -1.86
N GLN A 14 -32.12 8.47 -2.34
CA GLN A 14 -32.24 9.67 -1.50
C GLN A 14 -33.16 9.48 -0.28
N SER A 15 -34.16 8.59 -0.38
CA SER A 15 -35.03 8.22 0.75
C SER A 15 -34.25 7.56 1.89
N LEU A 16 -33.37 6.61 1.60
CA LEU A 16 -32.52 5.95 2.61
C LEU A 16 -31.43 6.89 3.13
N ILE A 17 -30.84 7.73 2.27
CA ILE A 17 -29.90 8.77 2.70
C ILE A 17 -30.55 9.69 3.72
N SER A 18 -31.78 10.13 3.43
CA SER A 18 -32.52 11.02 4.32
C SER A 18 -32.94 10.34 5.63
N LYS A 19 -33.33 9.06 5.56
CA LYS A 19 -33.72 8.24 6.72
C LYS A 19 -32.55 8.02 7.69
N TYR A 20 -31.34 7.80 7.17
CA TYR A 20 -30.14 7.41 7.96
C TYR A 20 -29.04 8.47 8.02
N LYS A 21 -29.35 9.72 7.69
CA LYS A 21 -28.42 10.86 7.59
C LYS A 21 -27.50 11.10 8.80
N GLU A 22 -27.84 10.60 9.99
CA GLU A 22 -27.05 10.77 11.21
C GLU A 22 -25.97 9.69 11.39
N ILE A 23 -26.15 8.50 10.79
CA ILE A 23 -25.20 7.38 10.88
C ILE A 23 -24.37 7.18 9.61
N ILE A 24 -24.68 7.93 8.56
CA ILE A 24 -23.98 7.85 7.28
C ILE A 24 -22.55 8.36 7.46
N ASN A 25 -21.58 7.59 6.97
CA ASN A 25 -20.23 8.08 6.77
C ASN A 25 -20.21 8.96 5.51
N TRP A 26 -20.36 10.28 5.71
CA TRP A 26 -20.46 11.25 4.62
C TRP A 26 -19.17 11.41 3.82
N GLU A 27 -18.00 11.20 4.43
CA GLU A 27 -16.70 11.20 3.74
C GLU A 27 -16.68 10.11 2.66
N VAL A 28 -17.06 8.89 3.03
CA VAL A 28 -17.08 7.74 2.11
C VAL A 28 -18.21 7.90 1.09
N LEU A 29 -19.41 8.29 1.53
CA LEU A 29 -20.58 8.45 0.68
C LEU A 29 -20.33 9.51 -0.42
N SER A 30 -19.67 10.61 -0.09
CA SER A 30 -19.36 11.71 -1.03
C SER A 30 -18.56 11.25 -2.26
N GLY A 31 -17.77 10.18 -2.11
CA GLY A 31 -16.97 9.59 -3.19
C GLY A 31 -17.70 8.51 -3.98
N ASN A 32 -18.97 8.24 -3.67
CA ASN A 32 -19.76 7.20 -4.32
C ASN A 32 -20.19 7.63 -5.73
N GLN A 33 -19.72 6.88 -6.71
CA GLN A 33 -19.93 7.14 -8.14
C GLN A 33 -21.24 6.56 -8.67
N ASN A 34 -21.91 5.71 -7.88
CA ASN A 34 -23.16 5.05 -8.27
C ASN A 34 -24.39 5.79 -7.77
N ILE A 35 -24.22 6.79 -6.90
CA ILE A 35 -25.30 7.70 -6.50
C ILE A 35 -25.56 8.71 -7.62
N THR A 36 -26.84 8.94 -7.91
CA THR A 36 -27.26 10.05 -8.77
C THR A 36 -27.27 11.35 -7.95
N TRP A 37 -26.22 12.15 -8.10
CA TRP A 37 -26.05 13.40 -7.37
C TRP A 37 -26.86 14.55 -8.00
N THR A 38 -28.03 14.83 -7.42
CA THR A 38 -28.89 15.96 -7.81
C THR A 38 -28.48 17.25 -7.08
N ASP A 39 -28.79 18.41 -7.67
CA ASP A 39 -28.57 19.70 -7.01
C ASP A 39 -29.29 19.76 -5.64
N ASP A 40 -30.50 19.20 -5.54
CA ASP A 40 -31.26 19.17 -4.29
C ASP A 40 -30.52 18.38 -3.20
N LEU A 41 -30.04 17.18 -3.53
CA LEU A 41 -29.28 16.34 -2.59
C LEU A 41 -27.99 17.03 -2.15
N ILE A 42 -27.25 17.63 -3.09
CA ILE A 42 -25.99 18.33 -2.82
C ILE A 42 -26.25 19.57 -1.94
N ASN A 43 -27.25 20.37 -2.27
CA ASN A 43 -27.56 21.59 -1.53
C ASN A 43 -28.08 21.27 -0.13
N GLN A 44 -28.91 20.24 0.02
CA GLN A 44 -29.47 19.82 1.31
C GLN A 44 -28.40 19.38 2.30
N TYR A 45 -27.38 18.65 1.83
CA TYR A 45 -26.33 18.08 2.69
C TYR A 45 -24.96 18.73 2.48
N ALA A 46 -24.92 19.94 1.92
CA ALA A 46 -23.67 20.60 1.52
C ALA A 46 -22.63 20.73 2.63
N ASN A 47 -23.05 20.85 3.89
CA ASN A 47 -22.16 20.94 5.05
C ASN A 47 -21.66 19.59 5.57
N LYS A 48 -22.31 18.48 5.21
CA LYS A 48 -21.89 17.13 5.59
C LYS A 48 -20.99 16.49 4.53
N LEU A 49 -21.13 16.90 3.27
CA LEU A 49 -20.35 16.35 2.15
C LEU A 49 -18.87 16.73 2.23
N ASP A 50 -18.00 15.78 1.87
CA ASP A 50 -16.56 16.02 1.75
C ASP A 50 -16.22 16.58 0.36
N TRP A 51 -16.06 17.90 0.32
CA TRP A 51 -15.70 18.64 -0.89
C TRP A 51 -14.23 18.48 -1.27
N ALA A 52 -13.34 18.36 -0.28
CA ALA A 52 -11.92 18.53 -0.47
C ALA A 52 -11.24 17.26 -0.98
N ASN A 53 -11.69 16.08 -0.54
CA ASN A 53 -11.05 14.81 -0.88
C ASN A 53 -11.96 13.85 -1.66
N ALA A 54 -13.28 13.90 -1.44
CA ALA A 54 -14.20 12.94 -2.06
C ALA A 54 -14.89 13.49 -3.31
N ILE A 55 -15.67 14.57 -3.19
CA ILE A 55 -16.42 15.17 -4.32
C ILE A 55 -15.48 15.58 -5.45
N CYS A 56 -14.35 16.22 -5.13
CA CYS A 56 -13.40 16.72 -6.13
C CYS A 56 -12.86 15.63 -7.06
N LYS A 57 -12.84 14.36 -6.62
CA LYS A 57 -12.42 13.19 -7.41
C LYS A 57 -13.59 12.44 -8.04
N ASN A 58 -14.83 12.68 -7.57
CA ASN A 58 -15.99 11.92 -7.96
C ASN A 58 -16.44 12.31 -9.39
N PRO A 59 -16.33 11.41 -10.39
CA PRO A 59 -16.71 11.71 -11.77
C PRO A 59 -18.23 11.81 -11.97
N SER A 60 -19.03 11.28 -11.05
CA SER A 60 -20.50 11.23 -11.15
C SER A 60 -21.20 12.46 -10.59
N MET A 61 -20.45 13.45 -10.09
CA MET A 61 -21.00 14.75 -9.72
C MET A 61 -21.51 15.47 -10.98
N PRO A 62 -22.50 16.39 -10.86
CA PRO A 62 -23.07 17.13 -11.98
C PRO A 62 -22.12 18.23 -12.48
N TRP A 63 -20.94 17.83 -12.95
CA TRP A 63 -19.89 18.75 -13.38
C TRP A 63 -20.34 19.60 -14.57
N SER A 64 -20.30 20.90 -14.38
CA SER A 64 -20.49 21.92 -15.40
C SER A 64 -19.61 23.13 -15.06
N ILE A 65 -19.41 24.04 -16.02
CA ILE A 65 -18.68 25.29 -15.76
C ILE A 65 -19.36 26.05 -14.60
N ASP A 66 -20.68 26.10 -14.59
CA ASP A 66 -21.45 26.80 -13.55
C ASP A 66 -21.35 26.09 -12.19
N PHE A 67 -21.40 24.75 -12.18
CA PHE A 67 -21.20 23.98 -10.95
C PHE A 67 -19.81 24.21 -10.37
N ILE A 68 -18.77 24.22 -11.21
CA ILE A 68 -17.39 24.51 -10.81
C ILE A 68 -17.32 25.94 -10.27
N VAL A 69 -17.79 26.96 -11.01
CA VAL A 69 -17.77 28.36 -10.57
C VAL A 69 -18.49 28.55 -9.24
N LYS A 70 -19.67 27.93 -9.07
CA LYS A 70 -20.48 28.00 -7.84
C LYS A 70 -19.76 27.40 -6.63
N ASN A 71 -18.97 26.35 -6.83
CA ASN A 71 -18.41 25.56 -5.72
C ASN A 71 -16.87 25.65 -5.59
N LEU A 72 -16.17 26.38 -6.48
CA LEU A 72 -14.71 26.50 -6.50
C LEU A 72 -14.11 26.97 -5.17
N GLY A 73 -14.83 27.85 -4.46
CA GLY A 73 -14.42 28.40 -3.16
C GLY A 73 -14.64 27.45 -1.97
N LYS A 74 -15.34 26.33 -2.14
CA LYS A 74 -15.64 25.34 -1.07
C LYS A 74 -14.48 24.36 -0.83
N THR A 75 -13.25 24.86 -0.88
CA THR A 75 -12.02 24.05 -0.68
C THR A 75 -11.91 22.84 -1.61
N LEU A 76 -12.29 22.98 -2.89
CA LEU A 76 -11.98 21.95 -3.88
C LEU A 76 -10.45 21.86 -4.04
N SER A 77 -9.88 20.68 -3.76
CA SER A 77 -8.45 20.46 -3.95
C SER A 77 -8.07 20.59 -5.43
N LYS A 78 -7.20 21.56 -5.74
CA LYS A 78 -6.70 21.82 -7.11
C LYS A 78 -6.05 20.58 -7.74
N ASN A 79 -5.40 19.76 -6.92
CA ASN A 79 -4.73 18.54 -7.38
C ASN A 79 -5.76 17.52 -7.86
N GLU A 80 -6.76 17.28 -7.02
CA GLU A 80 -7.76 16.24 -7.22
C GLU A 80 -8.72 16.58 -8.35
N ILE A 81 -9.18 17.83 -8.40
CA ILE A 81 -10.09 18.29 -9.45
C ILE A 81 -9.43 18.25 -10.82
N SER A 82 -8.12 18.52 -10.94
CA SER A 82 -7.39 18.44 -12.22
C SER A 82 -7.28 17.01 -12.76
N GLY A 83 -7.29 16.00 -11.87
CA GLY A 83 -7.33 14.59 -12.24
C GLY A 83 -8.74 14.03 -12.47
N ASN A 84 -9.80 14.81 -12.23
CA ASN A 84 -11.17 14.32 -12.32
C ASN A 84 -11.57 14.04 -13.76
N ARG A 85 -12.05 12.82 -14.02
CA ARG A 85 -12.43 12.32 -15.35
C ARG A 85 -13.88 12.63 -15.75
N GLY A 86 -14.71 13.07 -14.80
CA GLY A 86 -16.11 13.46 -15.05
C GLY A 86 -16.29 14.92 -15.44
N ILE A 87 -15.23 15.74 -15.35
CA ILE A 87 -15.29 17.15 -15.77
C ILE A 87 -15.33 17.22 -17.29
N PRO A 88 -16.22 18.05 -17.89
CA PRO A 88 -16.26 18.27 -19.34
C PRO A 88 -15.10 19.18 -19.79
N TRP A 89 -13.89 18.62 -19.82
CA TRP A 89 -12.68 19.35 -20.18
C TRP A 89 -12.76 19.92 -21.59
N SER A 90 -12.46 21.22 -21.70
CA SER A 90 -12.40 21.95 -22.96
C SER A 90 -11.26 22.96 -22.94
N TYR A 91 -10.86 23.44 -24.12
CA TYR A 91 -9.89 24.53 -24.22
C TYR A 91 -10.32 25.73 -23.38
N ASP A 92 -11.59 26.15 -23.47
CA ASP A 92 -12.11 27.32 -22.76
C ASP A 92 -12.10 27.14 -21.25
N LEU A 93 -12.48 25.96 -20.75
CA LEU A 93 -12.45 25.66 -19.32
C LEU A 93 -11.00 25.68 -18.79
N ILE A 94 -10.09 25.01 -19.49
CA ILE A 94 -8.69 24.93 -19.09
C ILE A 94 -8.06 26.33 -19.11
N ASN A 95 -8.32 27.11 -20.17
CA ASN A 95 -7.77 28.45 -20.32
C ASN A 95 -8.35 29.44 -19.28
N ARG A 96 -9.66 29.38 -19.00
CA ARG A 96 -10.33 30.25 -18.02
C ARG A 96 -9.73 30.12 -16.61
N PHE A 97 -9.36 28.91 -16.22
CA PHE A 97 -8.83 28.61 -14.89
C PHE A 97 -7.37 28.14 -14.91
N LYS A 98 -6.59 28.56 -15.92
CA LYS A 98 -5.22 28.08 -16.18
C LYS A 98 -4.26 28.16 -14.97
N GLU A 99 -4.43 29.17 -14.11
CA GLU A 99 -3.59 29.40 -12.92
C GLU A 99 -4.07 28.60 -11.69
N GLN A 100 -5.23 27.96 -11.80
CA GLN A 100 -5.85 27.20 -10.71
C GLN A 100 -5.69 25.70 -10.87
N TRP A 101 -5.42 25.22 -12.08
CA TRP A 101 -5.19 23.80 -12.32
C TRP A 101 -3.81 23.34 -11.86
N ASN A 102 -3.77 22.13 -11.31
CA ASN A 102 -2.52 21.42 -11.21
C ASN A 102 -2.19 20.77 -12.56
N TRP A 103 -1.24 21.35 -13.27
CA TRP A 103 -0.83 20.88 -14.61
C TRP A 103 -0.19 19.50 -14.62
N HIS A 104 0.41 19.05 -13.51
CA HIS A 104 0.95 17.68 -13.43
C HIS A 104 -0.17 16.66 -13.55
N TRP A 105 -1.26 16.84 -12.78
CA TRP A 105 -2.43 15.96 -12.83
C TRP A 105 -3.28 16.16 -14.09
N LEU A 106 -3.41 17.41 -14.56
CA LEU A 106 -4.19 17.73 -15.74
C LEU A 106 -3.60 17.07 -17.00
N VAL A 107 -2.28 17.14 -17.19
CA VAL A 107 -1.61 16.53 -18.36
C VAL A 107 -1.77 15.01 -18.38
N ALA A 108 -1.73 14.37 -17.21
CA ALA A 108 -1.92 12.92 -17.07
C ALA A 108 -3.40 12.49 -17.10
N ASN A 109 -4.36 13.42 -17.22
CA ASN A 109 -5.78 13.10 -17.20
C ASN A 109 -6.25 12.49 -18.53
N GLU A 110 -6.54 11.19 -18.51
CA GLU A 110 -6.94 10.40 -19.69
C GLU A 110 -8.29 10.82 -20.31
N SER A 111 -9.13 11.55 -19.57
CA SER A 111 -10.40 12.08 -20.11
C SER A 111 -10.19 13.27 -21.05
N ILE A 112 -9.02 13.91 -20.99
CA ILE A 112 -8.72 15.09 -21.81
C ILE A 112 -8.24 14.64 -23.19
N GLN A 113 -9.00 15.02 -24.21
CA GLN A 113 -8.60 14.88 -25.60
C GLN A 113 -7.71 16.06 -25.99
N TRP A 114 -6.41 15.94 -25.74
CA TRP A 114 -5.44 16.97 -26.11
C TRP A 114 -5.39 17.18 -27.62
N THR A 115 -5.52 18.42 -28.07
CA THR A 115 -5.34 18.82 -29.48
C THR A 115 -3.96 19.45 -29.67
N GLU A 116 -3.45 19.49 -30.91
CA GLU A 116 -2.20 20.20 -31.21
C GLU A 116 -2.23 21.65 -30.70
N ARG A 117 -3.36 22.35 -30.89
CA ARG A 117 -3.55 23.71 -30.39
C ARG A 117 -3.38 23.78 -28.87
N MET A 118 -4.10 22.97 -28.11
CA MET A 118 -3.99 22.94 -26.64
C MET A 118 -2.56 22.60 -26.21
N PHE A 119 -1.93 21.63 -26.86
CA PHE A 119 -0.59 21.19 -26.54
C PHE A 119 0.45 22.33 -26.69
N VAL A 120 0.32 23.10 -27.78
CA VAL A 120 1.21 24.22 -28.08
C VAL A 120 0.88 25.44 -27.21
N ASP A 121 -0.39 25.85 -27.12
CA ASP A 121 -0.85 27.04 -26.41
C ASP A 121 -0.53 26.94 -24.91
N PHE A 122 -0.71 25.76 -24.31
CA PHE A 122 -0.38 25.51 -22.90
C PHE A 122 1.07 25.04 -22.68
N ASN A 123 1.88 24.98 -23.74
CA ASN A 123 3.28 24.59 -23.72
C ASN A 123 3.54 23.26 -22.98
N LEU A 124 2.83 22.20 -23.38
CA LEU A 124 2.88 20.93 -22.66
C LEU A 124 4.22 20.20 -22.75
N PHE A 125 5.09 20.61 -23.67
CA PHE A 125 6.46 20.09 -23.84
C PHE A 125 7.31 20.08 -22.55
N LYS A 126 6.99 20.94 -21.58
CA LYS A 126 7.72 21.06 -20.30
C LYS A 126 7.31 20.05 -19.22
N PHE A 127 6.22 19.31 -19.44
CA PHE A 127 5.68 18.37 -18.46
C PHE A 127 6.05 16.92 -18.80
N HIS A 128 5.70 16.01 -17.89
CA HIS A 128 5.74 14.57 -18.15
C HIS A 128 4.55 14.19 -19.04
N ILE A 129 4.84 13.81 -20.28
CA ILE A 129 3.87 13.55 -21.35
C ILE A 129 3.85 12.07 -21.78
N SER A 130 4.57 11.21 -21.06
CA SER A 130 4.60 9.76 -21.29
C SER A 130 3.22 9.09 -21.19
N LEU A 131 2.30 9.67 -20.42
CA LEU A 131 0.92 9.16 -20.22
C LEU A 131 -0.14 9.91 -21.04
N VAL A 132 0.24 10.94 -21.81
CA VAL A 132 -0.72 11.71 -22.60
C VAL A 132 -1.32 10.80 -23.67
N ASN A 133 -2.59 10.44 -23.46
CA ASN A 133 -3.42 9.77 -24.44
C ASN A 133 -3.86 10.79 -25.50
N GLY A 134 -3.95 10.36 -26.76
CA GLY A 134 -4.30 11.26 -27.84
C GLY A 134 -4.39 10.55 -29.18
N PRO A 135 -5.46 9.77 -29.44
CA PRO A 135 -5.70 9.17 -30.75
C PRO A 135 -5.71 10.22 -31.88
N ASN A 136 -6.03 11.48 -31.55
CA ASN A 136 -6.03 12.61 -32.50
C ASN A 136 -4.81 13.55 -32.37
N LEU A 137 -3.97 13.39 -31.34
CA LEU A 137 -2.79 14.24 -31.14
C LEU A 137 -1.57 13.66 -31.84
N TRP A 138 -1.29 12.38 -31.60
CA TRP A 138 -0.06 11.73 -32.00
C TRP A 138 -0.11 11.28 -33.46
N ASN A 139 0.04 12.24 -34.37
CA ASN A 139 0.31 11.95 -35.79
C ASN A 139 1.78 12.20 -36.12
N ILE A 140 2.26 11.55 -37.20
CA ILE A 140 3.67 11.61 -37.61
C ILE A 140 4.09 13.06 -37.90
N ASP A 141 3.24 13.86 -38.55
CA ASP A 141 3.58 15.24 -38.91
C ASP A 141 3.80 16.11 -37.67
N PHE A 142 2.91 16.03 -36.67
CA PHE A 142 3.05 16.73 -35.40
C PHE A 142 4.34 16.33 -34.67
N ILE A 143 4.61 15.02 -34.61
CA ILE A 143 5.79 14.47 -33.95
C ILE A 143 7.07 14.98 -34.62
N LEU A 144 7.14 14.91 -35.96
CA LEU A 144 8.32 15.33 -36.70
C LEU A 144 8.51 16.85 -36.70
N LYS A 145 7.41 17.61 -36.78
CA LYS A 145 7.40 19.09 -36.69
C LYS A 145 8.00 19.58 -35.38
N TYR A 146 7.70 18.92 -34.26
CA TYR A 146 8.15 19.34 -32.93
C TYR A 146 9.22 18.44 -32.30
N LYS A 147 9.87 17.55 -33.07
CA LYS A 147 10.83 16.56 -32.56
C LYS A 147 11.98 17.13 -31.73
N GLU A 148 12.42 18.36 -31.97
CA GLU A 148 13.52 18.99 -31.22
C GLU A 148 13.05 19.61 -29.89
N ARG A 149 11.72 19.70 -29.64
CA ARG A 149 11.14 20.24 -28.40
C ARG A 149 10.76 19.15 -27.39
N PHE A 150 10.59 17.91 -27.83
CA PHE A 150 10.17 16.83 -26.94
C PHE A 150 11.31 16.35 -26.05
N ASN A 151 10.95 16.00 -24.81
CA ASN A 151 11.79 15.19 -23.95
C ASN A 151 11.63 13.71 -24.34
N TRP A 152 12.51 13.21 -25.22
CA TRP A 152 12.39 11.86 -25.76
C TRP A 152 12.66 10.76 -24.75
N TRP A 153 13.42 11.03 -23.69
CA TRP A 153 13.54 10.09 -22.57
C TRP A 153 12.17 9.74 -21.96
N ASP A 154 11.30 10.74 -21.84
CA ASP A 154 9.95 10.56 -21.29
C ASP A 154 8.99 10.06 -22.38
N LEU A 155 8.87 10.78 -23.49
CA LEU A 155 7.90 10.48 -24.56
C LEU A 155 8.09 9.13 -25.23
N SER A 156 9.32 8.60 -25.28
CA SER A 156 9.60 7.27 -25.86
C SER A 156 8.89 6.12 -25.14
N ARG A 157 8.42 6.32 -23.90
CA ARG A 157 7.62 5.34 -23.16
C ARG A 157 6.14 5.35 -23.51
N ASN A 158 5.67 6.39 -24.19
CA ASN A 158 4.25 6.55 -24.48
C ASN A 158 3.81 5.51 -25.54
N PRO A 159 2.88 4.59 -25.20
CA PRO A 159 2.44 3.54 -26.11
C PRO A 159 1.45 4.02 -27.17
N TYR A 160 0.91 5.25 -27.04
CA TYR A 160 -0.05 5.82 -27.98
C TYR A 160 0.60 6.53 -29.18
N LEU A 161 1.93 6.66 -29.20
CA LEU A 161 2.63 7.16 -30.38
C LEU A 161 2.52 6.12 -31.51
N PRO A 162 2.44 6.57 -32.78
CA PRO A 162 2.38 5.69 -33.95
C PRO A 162 3.75 5.09 -34.25
N TRP A 163 4.30 4.34 -33.29
CA TRP A 163 5.62 3.75 -33.40
C TRP A 163 5.70 2.78 -34.58
N SER A 164 6.72 2.98 -35.40
CA SER A 164 7.08 2.11 -36.50
C SER A 164 8.60 2.08 -36.65
N GLU A 165 9.11 1.06 -37.34
CA GLU A 165 10.54 1.00 -37.64
C GLU A 165 11.03 2.25 -38.41
N ASP A 166 10.19 2.78 -39.30
CA ASP A 166 10.47 4.01 -40.05
C ASP A 166 10.53 5.23 -39.13
N LEU A 167 9.52 5.44 -38.28
CA LEU A 167 9.48 6.57 -37.35
C LEU A 167 10.68 6.54 -36.39
N ILE A 168 11.02 5.36 -35.85
CA ILE A 168 12.23 5.18 -35.01
C ILE A 168 13.50 5.55 -35.80
N GLY A 169 13.57 5.14 -37.07
CA GLY A 169 14.67 5.50 -37.97
C GLY A 169 14.83 7.01 -38.16
N GLN A 170 13.73 7.72 -38.39
CA GLN A 170 13.72 9.17 -38.56
C GLN A 170 14.14 9.90 -37.27
N LEU A 171 13.62 9.49 -36.12
CA LEU A 171 13.84 10.13 -34.82
C LEU A 171 15.22 9.83 -34.21
N LYS A 172 15.82 8.68 -34.52
CA LYS A 172 17.15 8.28 -34.03
C LYS A 172 18.22 9.35 -34.25
N THR A 173 18.12 10.10 -35.35
CA THR A 173 19.05 11.18 -35.67
C THR A 173 18.97 12.34 -34.67
N THR A 174 17.78 12.66 -34.20
CA THR A 174 17.53 13.66 -33.14
C THR A 174 18.08 13.18 -31.80
N TRP A 175 17.88 11.91 -31.45
CA TRP A 175 18.36 11.33 -30.19
C TRP A 175 19.89 11.25 -30.08
N ALA A 176 20.61 11.25 -31.19
CA ALA A 176 22.07 11.21 -31.19
C ALA A 176 22.71 12.42 -30.45
N LYS A 177 21.97 13.52 -30.30
CA LYS A 177 22.37 14.70 -29.53
C LYS A 177 22.17 14.54 -28.02
N GLU A 178 21.27 13.65 -27.59
CA GLU A 178 20.94 13.38 -26.19
C GLU A 178 21.98 12.41 -25.56
N LYS A 179 23.21 12.90 -25.38
CA LYS A 179 24.40 12.08 -25.05
C LYS A 179 24.45 11.49 -23.64
N LYS A 180 23.42 11.64 -22.80
CA LYS A 180 23.43 11.11 -21.42
C LYS A 180 22.85 9.70 -21.37
N ARG A 181 23.71 8.68 -21.21
CA ARG A 181 23.33 7.25 -21.13
C ARG A 181 22.21 6.95 -20.11
N LYS A 182 22.14 7.70 -19.00
CA LYS A 182 21.14 7.47 -17.94
C LYS A 182 19.71 7.78 -18.40
N ASN A 183 19.52 8.71 -19.34
CA ASN A 183 18.21 9.18 -19.81
C ASN A 183 18.11 9.02 -21.34
N SER A 184 18.29 7.79 -21.82
CA SER A 184 18.26 7.46 -23.24
C SER A 184 16.85 7.09 -23.73
N PRO A 185 16.35 7.67 -24.84
CA PRO A 185 15.06 7.28 -25.44
C PRO A 185 14.96 5.78 -25.72
N TRP A 186 16.09 5.12 -25.98
CA TRP A 186 16.14 3.67 -26.22
C TRP A 186 15.67 2.83 -25.03
N MET A 187 15.87 3.31 -23.80
CA MET A 187 15.37 2.60 -22.62
C MET A 187 13.84 2.62 -22.62
N GLY A 188 13.25 3.80 -22.86
CA GLY A 188 11.80 3.96 -22.93
C GLY A 188 11.19 3.14 -24.06
N LEU A 189 11.81 3.14 -25.24
CA LEU A 189 11.40 2.28 -26.35
C LEU A 189 11.46 0.79 -25.98
N SER A 190 12.50 0.34 -25.27
CA SER A 190 12.68 -1.09 -24.96
C SER A 190 11.57 -1.66 -24.08
N GLU A 191 10.99 -0.82 -23.22
CA GLU A 191 9.87 -1.15 -22.33
C GLU A 191 8.51 -0.79 -22.93
N ASN A 192 8.49 -0.16 -24.12
CA ASN A 192 7.27 0.35 -24.72
C ASN A 192 6.43 -0.80 -25.28
N THR A 193 5.16 -0.85 -24.88
CA THR A 193 4.23 -1.89 -25.26
C THR A 193 3.53 -1.63 -26.61
N GLY A 194 3.51 -0.38 -27.08
CA GLY A 194 2.89 0.05 -28.33
C GLY A 194 3.78 -0.08 -29.57
N ILE A 195 5.03 -0.53 -29.42
CA ILE A 195 5.90 -0.81 -30.56
C ILE A 195 5.48 -2.14 -31.22
N PRO A 196 5.32 -2.20 -32.55
CA PRO A 196 5.08 -3.45 -33.27
C PRO A 196 6.37 -4.28 -33.33
N TRP A 197 6.66 -5.00 -32.25
CA TRP A 197 7.91 -5.71 -32.09
C TRP A 197 8.10 -6.86 -33.08
N THR A 198 9.27 -6.89 -33.72
CA THR A 198 9.71 -8.00 -34.57
C THR A 198 11.16 -8.36 -34.26
N LYS A 199 11.55 -9.60 -34.54
CA LYS A 199 12.95 -10.03 -34.44
C LYS A 199 13.87 -9.18 -35.32
N SER A 200 13.40 -8.77 -36.50
CA SER A 200 14.12 -7.87 -37.41
C SER A 200 14.44 -6.52 -36.75
N LEU A 201 13.43 -5.90 -36.12
CA LEU A 201 13.57 -4.62 -35.43
C LEU A 201 14.58 -4.71 -34.27
N ILE A 202 14.46 -5.75 -33.44
CA ILE A 202 15.39 -6.00 -32.32
C ILE A 202 16.82 -6.14 -32.83
N ASN A 203 17.03 -6.91 -33.90
CA ASN A 203 18.37 -7.08 -34.50
C ASN A 203 18.93 -5.79 -35.08
N LYS A 204 18.10 -5.00 -35.77
CA LYS A 204 18.49 -3.74 -36.40
C LYS A 204 19.04 -2.72 -35.39
N TYR A 205 18.46 -2.68 -34.19
CA TYR A 205 18.87 -1.78 -33.12
C TYR A 205 19.46 -2.51 -31.90
N ASN A 206 20.00 -3.70 -32.10
CA ASN A 206 20.73 -4.40 -31.05
C ASN A 206 22.03 -3.64 -30.74
N PRO A 207 22.26 -3.18 -29.50
CA PRO A 207 23.41 -2.37 -29.16
C PRO A 207 24.71 -3.16 -29.38
N ILE A 208 25.70 -2.52 -30.03
CA ILE A 208 27.04 -3.07 -30.21
C ILE A 208 27.95 -2.42 -29.14
N PRO A 209 28.48 -3.18 -28.16
CA PRO A 209 29.20 -2.63 -27.01
C PRO A 209 30.37 -1.71 -27.37
N ILE A 210 31.04 -1.96 -28.51
CA ILE A 210 32.30 -1.32 -28.89
C ILE A 210 32.10 0.05 -29.55
N LEU A 211 31.00 0.28 -30.29
CA LEU A 211 30.89 1.41 -31.23
C LEU A 211 29.98 2.57 -30.76
N LYS A 212 29.13 2.32 -29.75
CA LYS A 212 28.29 3.24 -28.94
C LYS A 212 27.00 2.46 -28.58
N PRO A 213 26.53 2.49 -27.32
CA PRO A 213 25.39 1.69 -26.84
C PRO A 213 24.03 2.28 -27.24
N ILE A 214 23.90 2.72 -28.49
CA ILE A 214 22.70 3.36 -29.03
C ILE A 214 21.85 2.24 -29.65
N GLY A 215 20.85 1.78 -28.91
CA GLY A 215 20.02 0.64 -29.28
C GLY A 215 19.21 0.15 -28.10
N PHE A 216 18.36 -0.84 -28.33
CA PHE A 216 17.48 -1.38 -27.30
C PHE A 216 18.26 -1.91 -26.09
N SER A 217 17.74 -1.62 -24.90
CA SER A 217 18.24 -2.12 -23.64
C SER A 217 17.72 -3.53 -23.42
N TRP A 218 18.61 -4.51 -23.28
CA TRP A 218 18.22 -5.90 -22.97
C TRP A 218 17.51 -6.02 -21.62
N LYS A 219 17.80 -5.14 -20.65
CA LYS A 219 17.03 -5.06 -19.40
C LYS A 219 15.60 -4.63 -19.64
N GLY A 220 15.40 -3.59 -20.45
CA GLY A 220 14.06 -3.11 -20.81
C GLY A 220 13.28 -4.13 -21.62
N LEU A 221 13.92 -4.77 -22.62
CA LEU A 221 13.33 -5.85 -23.39
C LEU A 221 12.94 -7.05 -22.51
N SER A 222 13.77 -7.41 -21.52
CA SER A 222 13.48 -8.52 -20.60
C SER A 222 12.23 -8.27 -19.74
N ARG A 223 11.88 -7.00 -19.48
CA ARG A 223 10.67 -6.60 -18.75
C ARG A 223 9.45 -6.38 -19.64
N ASN A 224 9.64 -6.36 -20.96
CA ASN A 224 8.59 -5.98 -21.88
C ASN A 224 7.65 -7.17 -22.14
N GLU A 225 6.41 -7.06 -21.70
CA GLU A 225 5.41 -8.12 -21.85
C GLU A 225 4.82 -8.19 -23.26
N SER A 226 5.00 -7.16 -24.10
CA SER A 226 4.45 -7.11 -25.47
C SER A 226 5.38 -7.67 -26.55
N LEU A 227 6.58 -8.14 -26.19
CA LEU A 227 7.44 -8.84 -27.13
C LEU A 227 6.76 -10.13 -27.65
N PRO A 228 7.07 -10.56 -28.89
CA PRO A 228 6.57 -11.83 -29.40
C PRO A 228 7.33 -12.99 -28.76
N TRP A 229 6.95 -13.36 -27.52
CA TRP A 229 7.55 -14.41 -26.69
C TRP A 229 7.33 -15.85 -27.21
N ASP A 230 7.60 -16.10 -28.48
CA ASP A 230 7.62 -17.46 -29.03
C ASP A 230 8.82 -18.27 -28.53
N LYS A 231 8.83 -19.58 -28.80
CA LYS A 231 9.93 -20.47 -28.36
C LYS A 231 11.30 -20.05 -28.90
N ASN A 232 11.35 -19.34 -30.02
CA ASN A 232 12.62 -19.02 -30.67
C ASN A 232 13.28 -17.81 -30.03
N ILE A 233 12.53 -16.77 -29.65
CA ILE A 233 13.13 -15.51 -29.17
C ILE A 233 13.91 -15.68 -27.85
N ILE A 234 13.46 -16.56 -26.95
CA ILE A 234 14.19 -16.86 -25.71
C ILE A 234 15.52 -17.56 -26.02
N GLU A 235 15.47 -18.54 -26.92
CA GLU A 235 16.62 -19.35 -27.34
C GLU A 235 17.64 -18.53 -28.14
N ASP A 236 17.18 -17.72 -29.09
CA ASP A 236 18.00 -16.86 -29.96
C ASP A 236 18.87 -15.87 -29.18
N TYR A 237 18.39 -15.42 -28.02
CA TYR A 237 19.04 -14.39 -27.21
C TYR A 237 19.31 -14.82 -25.76
N VAL A 238 19.45 -16.13 -25.53
CA VAL A 238 19.68 -16.75 -24.20
C VAL A 238 20.76 -16.04 -23.36
N GLY A 239 21.84 -15.58 -24.00
CA GLY A 239 22.98 -14.93 -23.37
C GLY A 239 22.82 -13.42 -23.16
N LYS A 240 21.74 -12.81 -23.64
CA LYS A 240 21.49 -11.38 -23.56
C LYS A 240 20.36 -11.01 -22.60
N TRP A 241 19.43 -11.93 -22.36
CA TRP A 241 18.32 -11.72 -21.43
C TRP A 241 18.82 -11.49 -20.00
N ASP A 242 18.19 -10.54 -19.32
CA ASP A 242 18.26 -10.38 -17.88
C ASP A 242 17.26 -11.38 -17.27
N TRP A 243 17.77 -12.52 -16.80
CA TRP A 243 16.94 -13.65 -16.38
C TRP A 243 16.13 -13.37 -15.11
N GLU A 244 16.57 -12.43 -14.27
CA GLU A 244 15.78 -12.01 -13.12
C GLU A 244 14.52 -11.29 -13.57
N LEU A 245 14.66 -10.34 -14.49
CA LEU A 245 13.54 -9.58 -15.06
C LEU A 245 12.65 -10.47 -15.94
N LEU A 246 13.26 -11.38 -16.71
CA LEU A 246 12.55 -12.32 -17.57
C LEU A 246 11.70 -13.31 -16.74
N SER A 247 12.18 -13.71 -15.55
CA SER A 247 11.45 -14.63 -14.67
C SER A 247 10.12 -14.06 -14.20
N ILE A 248 10.07 -12.75 -13.92
CA ILE A 248 8.89 -12.05 -13.39
C ILE A 248 8.01 -11.43 -14.49
N ASN A 249 8.34 -11.62 -15.77
CA ASN A 249 7.63 -11.04 -16.90
C ASN A 249 6.37 -11.86 -17.25
N ASN A 250 5.17 -11.29 -17.12
CA ASN A 250 3.92 -12.00 -17.40
C ASN A 250 3.63 -12.15 -18.90
N GLY A 251 4.43 -11.57 -19.80
CA GLY A 251 4.42 -11.93 -21.21
C GLY A 251 5.11 -13.28 -21.50
N VAL A 252 5.94 -13.77 -20.57
CA VAL A 252 6.76 -14.97 -20.77
C VAL A 252 6.12 -16.19 -20.10
N GLY A 253 5.44 -17.01 -20.91
CA GLY A 253 4.94 -18.32 -20.48
C GLY A 253 5.99 -19.41 -20.62
N PHE A 254 6.93 -19.51 -19.68
CA PHE A 254 7.94 -20.57 -19.72
C PHE A 254 7.28 -21.95 -19.74
N SER A 255 7.58 -22.74 -20.77
CA SER A 255 7.18 -24.14 -20.80
C SER A 255 7.90 -24.94 -19.71
N LYS A 256 7.30 -26.05 -19.28
CA LYS A 256 7.93 -26.99 -18.33
C LYS A 256 9.37 -27.35 -18.73
N ALA A 257 9.60 -27.64 -20.01
CA ALA A 257 10.94 -27.96 -20.54
C ALA A 257 11.93 -26.79 -20.41
N GLN A 258 11.48 -25.54 -20.56
CA GLN A 258 12.32 -24.36 -20.35
C GLN A 258 12.61 -24.12 -18.86
N LEU A 259 11.62 -24.32 -17.98
CA LEU A 259 11.83 -24.26 -16.52
C LEU A 259 12.90 -25.25 -16.06
N GLU A 260 12.92 -26.45 -16.66
CA GLU A 260 13.94 -27.48 -16.41
C GLU A 260 15.30 -27.09 -16.98
N LYS A 261 15.36 -26.76 -18.28
CA LYS A 261 16.60 -26.42 -18.99
C LYS A 261 17.30 -25.21 -18.38
N TYR A 262 16.54 -24.19 -17.98
CA TYR A 262 17.05 -22.92 -17.46
C TYR A 262 16.86 -22.75 -15.96
N SER A 263 16.67 -23.86 -15.24
CA SER A 263 16.39 -23.83 -13.80
C SER A 263 17.45 -23.07 -13.01
N ASN A 264 18.72 -23.09 -13.42
CA ASN A 264 19.80 -22.37 -12.75
C ASN A 264 19.84 -20.85 -13.03
N LYS A 265 19.10 -20.37 -14.04
CA LYS A 265 19.02 -18.95 -14.41
C LYS A 265 17.76 -18.28 -13.89
N ILE A 266 16.70 -19.06 -13.65
CA ILE A 266 15.41 -18.56 -13.17
C ILE A 266 15.54 -18.03 -11.73
N LYS A 267 14.90 -16.89 -11.48
CA LYS A 267 14.78 -16.30 -10.14
C LYS A 267 13.68 -17.03 -9.35
N TRP A 268 14.05 -18.14 -8.71
CA TRP A 268 13.14 -18.97 -7.90
C TRP A 268 12.79 -18.37 -6.53
N LYS A 269 13.80 -17.75 -5.89
CA LYS A 269 13.70 -17.19 -4.55
C LYS A 269 13.99 -15.70 -4.58
N ARG A 270 13.57 -15.01 -3.52
CA ARG A 270 13.85 -13.59 -3.30
C ARG A 270 15.34 -13.39 -3.05
N SER A 271 15.91 -12.31 -3.58
CA SER A 271 17.28 -11.91 -3.29
C SER A 271 17.38 -11.04 -2.03
N SER A 272 16.25 -10.53 -1.54
CA SER A 272 16.13 -9.77 -0.29
C SER A 272 14.70 -9.86 0.24
N ASP A 273 14.48 -9.57 1.52
CA ASP A 273 13.13 -9.56 2.11
C ASP A 273 12.19 -8.54 1.46
N PHE A 274 12.75 -7.54 0.76
CA PHE A 274 12.03 -6.51 0.03
C PHE A 274 11.72 -6.86 -1.43
N ASP A 275 12.31 -7.93 -1.98
CA ASP A 275 11.92 -8.45 -3.29
C ASP A 275 10.59 -9.18 -3.17
N LEU A 276 9.51 -8.58 -3.70
CA LEU A 276 8.19 -9.21 -3.68
C LEU A 276 7.99 -10.22 -4.82
N ASP A 277 8.80 -10.12 -5.89
CA ASP A 277 8.54 -10.84 -7.15
C ASP A 277 9.65 -11.83 -7.50
N THR A 278 9.22 -13.07 -7.72
CA THR A 278 10.01 -14.20 -8.21
C THR A 278 9.26 -14.82 -9.38
N ILE A 279 9.82 -15.85 -10.02
CA ILE A 279 9.07 -16.67 -10.99
C ILE A 279 7.71 -17.17 -10.43
N ALA A 280 7.57 -17.29 -9.10
CA ALA A 280 6.32 -17.69 -8.47
C ALA A 280 5.20 -16.66 -8.61
N SER A 281 5.48 -15.39 -8.92
CA SER A 281 4.44 -14.37 -9.20
C SER A 281 4.09 -14.23 -10.69
N ASN A 282 4.79 -14.96 -11.58
CA ASN A 282 4.50 -14.96 -13.02
C ASN A 282 3.15 -15.63 -13.29
N THR A 283 2.18 -14.88 -13.79
CA THR A 283 0.79 -15.35 -14.01
C THR A 283 0.61 -16.14 -15.30
N SER A 284 1.61 -16.15 -16.17
CA SER A 284 1.55 -16.76 -17.52
C SER A 284 2.26 -18.09 -17.63
N LEU A 285 2.81 -18.61 -16.52
CA LEU A 285 3.27 -19.98 -16.48
C LEU A 285 2.10 -20.96 -16.69
N PRO A 286 2.36 -22.16 -17.23
CA PRO A 286 1.36 -23.21 -17.38
C PRO A 286 1.01 -23.87 -16.04
N TRP A 287 0.57 -23.08 -15.07
CA TRP A 287 0.30 -23.48 -13.69
C TRP A 287 -0.58 -24.73 -13.63
N SER A 288 -0.09 -25.73 -12.92
CA SER A 288 -0.77 -26.98 -12.68
C SER A 288 -0.24 -27.61 -11.40
N GLU A 289 -1.01 -28.54 -10.82
CA GLU A 289 -0.57 -29.31 -9.66
C GLU A 289 0.79 -29.99 -9.92
N GLU A 290 1.01 -30.50 -11.14
CA GLU A 290 2.25 -31.15 -11.57
C GLU A 290 3.46 -30.21 -11.56
N ILE A 291 3.31 -28.97 -12.05
CA ILE A 291 4.38 -27.98 -12.04
C ILE A 291 4.71 -27.52 -10.62
N ILE A 292 3.68 -27.33 -9.79
CA ILE A 292 3.86 -26.95 -8.38
C ILE A 292 4.62 -28.06 -7.65
N ASP A 293 4.20 -29.32 -7.79
CA ASP A 293 4.86 -30.48 -7.17
C ASP A 293 6.30 -30.65 -7.64
N LYS A 294 6.56 -30.52 -8.96
CA LYS A 294 7.88 -30.76 -9.54
C LYS A 294 8.96 -29.82 -9.01
N PHE A 295 8.59 -28.59 -8.68
CA PHE A 295 9.52 -27.55 -8.21
C PHE A 295 9.19 -27.07 -6.78
N ASN A 296 8.55 -27.93 -5.96
CA ASN A 296 8.03 -27.59 -4.64
C ASN A 296 9.08 -26.96 -3.69
N ASP A 297 10.33 -27.37 -3.81
CA ASP A 297 11.46 -26.91 -3.01
C ASP A 297 11.95 -25.53 -3.45
N LYS A 298 11.72 -25.19 -4.72
CA LYS A 298 12.20 -23.95 -5.34
C LYS A 298 11.22 -22.80 -5.22
N TRP A 299 9.92 -23.03 -5.17
CA TRP A 299 8.94 -21.95 -5.13
C TRP A 299 9.08 -21.04 -3.91
N ASP A 300 8.91 -19.74 -4.12
CA ASP A 300 8.50 -18.83 -3.06
C ASP A 300 6.99 -19.01 -2.83
N TRP A 301 6.63 -19.65 -1.71
CA TRP A 301 5.24 -19.98 -1.39
C TRP A 301 4.36 -18.75 -1.11
N ASN A 302 4.95 -17.61 -0.72
CA ASN A 302 4.20 -16.35 -0.62
C ASN A 302 3.86 -15.82 -2.01
N GLY A 303 4.78 -15.96 -2.98
CA GLY A 303 4.53 -15.66 -4.39
C GLY A 303 3.42 -16.55 -4.97
N ILE A 304 3.49 -17.87 -4.72
CA ILE A 304 2.44 -18.83 -5.08
C ILE A 304 1.09 -18.40 -4.51
N ALA A 305 1.01 -18.14 -3.21
CA ALA A 305 -0.22 -17.75 -2.54
C ALA A 305 -0.87 -16.49 -3.14
N ARG A 306 -0.08 -15.54 -3.66
CA ARG A 306 -0.55 -14.30 -4.30
C ARG A 306 -0.80 -14.41 -5.81
N ASN A 307 -0.32 -15.47 -6.44
CA ASN A 307 -0.37 -15.60 -7.90
C ASN A 307 -1.80 -15.80 -8.39
N THR A 308 -2.23 -14.96 -9.34
CA THR A 308 -3.58 -14.95 -9.91
C THR A 308 -3.73 -15.84 -11.15
N GLY A 309 -2.63 -16.34 -11.71
CA GLY A 309 -2.61 -17.33 -12.79
C GLY A 309 -2.77 -18.77 -12.30
N ILE A 310 -2.68 -19.02 -10.99
CA ILE A 310 -2.92 -20.34 -10.41
C ILE A 310 -4.43 -20.60 -10.33
N PRO A 311 -4.94 -21.73 -10.88
CA PRO A 311 -6.35 -22.09 -10.79
C PRO A 311 -6.67 -22.66 -9.40
N TRP A 312 -6.73 -21.78 -8.40
CA TRP A 312 -6.97 -22.17 -7.01
C TRP A 312 -8.27 -22.95 -6.86
N SER A 313 -8.18 -24.05 -6.13
CA SER A 313 -9.32 -24.87 -5.71
C SER A 313 -9.11 -25.30 -4.26
N GLU A 314 -10.19 -25.63 -3.56
CA GLU A 314 -10.09 -26.18 -2.20
C GLU A 314 -9.15 -27.39 -2.13
N LYS A 315 -9.10 -28.22 -3.18
CA LYS A 315 -8.18 -29.36 -3.26
C LYS A 315 -6.72 -28.90 -3.19
N LEU A 316 -6.34 -27.92 -4.00
CA LEU A 316 -4.98 -27.38 -4.02
C LEU A 316 -4.65 -26.67 -2.69
N MET A 317 -5.58 -25.87 -2.16
CA MET A 317 -5.42 -25.19 -0.87
C MET A 317 -5.14 -26.18 0.26
N LYS A 318 -5.93 -27.26 0.34
CA LYS A 318 -5.76 -28.31 1.37
C LYS A 318 -4.44 -29.06 1.19
N LYS A 319 -4.07 -29.39 -0.04
CA LYS A 319 -2.82 -30.12 -0.33
C LYS A 319 -1.58 -29.34 0.14
N TYR A 320 -1.59 -28.02 -0.04
CA TYR A 320 -0.43 -27.16 0.25
C TYR A 320 -0.60 -26.30 1.51
N SER A 321 -1.56 -26.62 2.39
CA SER A 321 -1.90 -25.79 3.54
C SER A 321 -0.74 -25.53 4.51
N ALA A 322 0.19 -26.48 4.62
CA ALA A 322 1.37 -26.35 5.48
C ALA A 322 2.40 -25.33 4.97
N MET A 323 2.37 -25.02 3.67
CA MET A 323 3.32 -24.10 3.02
C MET A 323 2.68 -22.74 2.71
N LEU A 324 1.34 -22.67 2.69
CA LEU A 324 0.58 -21.45 2.42
C LEU A 324 0.28 -20.73 3.73
N LEU A 325 0.62 -19.44 3.81
CA LEU A 325 0.17 -18.57 4.90
C LEU A 325 -1.28 -18.12 4.63
N PRO A 326 -2.25 -18.43 5.51
CA PRO A 326 -3.64 -18.00 5.32
C PRO A 326 -3.75 -16.48 5.15
N SER A 327 -3.01 -15.72 5.96
CA SER A 327 -2.99 -14.26 5.88
C SER A 327 -2.55 -13.71 4.52
N VAL A 328 -1.82 -14.49 3.71
CA VAL A 328 -1.41 -14.11 2.36
C VAL A 328 -2.38 -14.67 1.31
N LEU A 329 -2.78 -15.94 1.46
CA LEU A 329 -3.64 -16.64 0.51
C LEU A 329 -5.03 -16.01 0.40
N PHE A 330 -5.64 -15.64 1.54
CA PHE A 330 -6.98 -15.05 1.57
C PHE A 330 -7.02 -13.58 1.09
N HIS A 331 -5.88 -12.99 0.73
CA HIS A 331 -5.81 -11.75 -0.06
C HIS A 331 -5.84 -12.00 -1.57
N ASN A 332 -5.76 -13.25 -2.04
CA ASN A 332 -5.69 -13.55 -3.46
C ASN A 332 -7.07 -13.43 -4.13
N PRO A 333 -7.24 -12.54 -5.13
CA PRO A 333 -8.51 -12.36 -5.80
C PRO A 333 -8.93 -13.58 -6.65
N SER A 334 -8.06 -14.57 -6.86
CA SER A 334 -8.31 -15.74 -7.72
C SER A 334 -8.71 -17.00 -6.94
N LEU A 335 -8.89 -16.89 -5.61
CA LEU A 335 -9.58 -17.92 -4.85
C LEU A 335 -11.02 -18.12 -5.37
N PRO A 336 -11.63 -19.29 -5.14
CA PRO A 336 -12.99 -19.61 -5.58
C PRO A 336 -14.04 -18.91 -4.68
N TRP A 337 -14.02 -17.58 -4.66
CA TRP A 337 -14.88 -16.75 -3.83
C TRP A 337 -16.36 -17.02 -4.14
N THR A 338 -17.07 -17.50 -3.12
CA THR A 338 -18.52 -17.63 -3.04
C THR A 338 -18.95 -17.32 -1.60
N ILE A 339 -20.24 -17.08 -1.35
CA ILE A 339 -20.74 -16.94 0.03
C ILE A 339 -20.41 -18.20 0.84
N ASP A 340 -20.68 -19.38 0.28
CA ASP A 340 -20.40 -20.66 0.95
C ASP A 340 -18.91 -20.82 1.28
N PHE A 341 -18.02 -20.39 0.38
CA PHE A 341 -16.59 -20.40 0.61
C PHE A 341 -16.20 -19.43 1.74
N ILE A 342 -16.76 -18.22 1.75
CA ILE A 342 -16.50 -17.22 2.80
C ILE A 342 -16.97 -17.74 4.15
N LEU A 343 -18.19 -18.28 4.24
CA LEU A 343 -18.75 -18.82 5.48
C LEU A 343 -17.94 -20.02 6.00
N LYS A 344 -17.45 -20.85 5.09
CA LYS A 344 -16.62 -22.02 5.44
C LYS A 344 -15.25 -21.63 5.99
N TYR A 345 -14.69 -20.52 5.52
CA TYR A 345 -13.36 -20.03 5.91
C TYR A 345 -13.46 -18.69 6.66
N GLU A 346 -14.56 -18.47 7.38
CA GLU A 346 -14.95 -17.20 7.99
C GLU A 346 -13.83 -16.60 8.84
N GLU A 347 -13.22 -17.37 9.75
CA GLU A 347 -12.12 -16.90 10.60
C GLU A 347 -10.93 -16.36 9.78
N ASN A 348 -10.49 -17.10 8.76
CA ASN A 348 -9.38 -16.66 7.93
C ASN A 348 -9.73 -15.46 7.06
N CYS A 349 -10.97 -15.39 6.56
CA CYS A 349 -11.46 -14.25 5.80
C CYS A 349 -11.48 -12.98 6.67
N PHE A 350 -12.11 -13.01 7.84
CA PHE A 350 -12.23 -11.81 8.68
C PHE A 350 -10.92 -11.42 9.36
N GLU A 351 -10.05 -12.36 9.75
CA GLU A 351 -8.70 -12.03 10.21
C GLU A 351 -7.96 -11.18 9.16
N VAL A 352 -8.06 -11.57 7.89
CA VAL A 352 -7.47 -10.84 6.78
C VAL A 352 -8.17 -9.52 6.51
N TRP A 353 -9.50 -9.48 6.56
CA TRP A 353 -10.28 -8.28 6.25
C TRP A 353 -10.26 -7.22 7.36
N ASP A 354 -9.96 -7.60 8.60
CA ASP A 354 -9.90 -6.70 9.77
C ASP A 354 -8.49 -6.13 10.02
N LEU A 355 -7.41 -6.87 9.70
CA LEU A 355 -6.03 -6.47 10.00
C LEU A 355 -5.38 -5.58 8.93
N THR A 356 -5.86 -5.66 7.70
CA THR A 356 -5.45 -4.80 6.60
C THR A 356 -6.70 -4.15 6.06
N TRP A 357 -6.67 -2.84 5.80
CA TRP A 357 -7.61 -2.30 4.83
C TRP A 357 -7.39 -3.14 3.58
N LEU A 358 -8.33 -4.02 3.23
CA LEU A 358 -8.24 -4.84 2.03
C LEU A 358 -7.69 -3.96 0.92
N SER A 359 -6.65 -4.41 0.20
CA SER A 359 -6.24 -3.67 -0.99
C SER A 359 -7.48 -3.43 -1.84
N GLU A 360 -7.68 -2.20 -2.33
CA GLU A 360 -8.93 -1.80 -3.00
C GLU A 360 -9.39 -2.86 -4.02
N ASP A 361 -8.44 -3.49 -4.72
CA ASP A 361 -8.66 -4.54 -5.71
C ASP A 361 -9.48 -5.75 -5.20
N ILE A 362 -9.15 -6.36 -4.06
CA ILE A 362 -9.91 -7.52 -3.56
C ILE A 362 -11.24 -7.08 -2.95
N GLY A 363 -11.27 -5.93 -2.28
CA GLY A 363 -12.50 -5.37 -1.72
C GLY A 363 -13.54 -5.07 -2.82
N ILE A 364 -13.13 -4.41 -3.91
CA ILE A 364 -13.97 -4.15 -5.10
C ILE A 364 -14.46 -5.47 -5.70
N LYS A 365 -13.56 -6.46 -5.84
CA LYS A 365 -13.91 -7.74 -6.46
C LYS A 365 -14.91 -8.52 -5.61
N LEU A 366 -14.70 -8.63 -4.31
CA LEU A 366 -15.65 -9.28 -3.39
C LEU A 366 -16.98 -8.53 -3.34
N TRP A 367 -16.94 -7.20 -3.29
CA TRP A 367 -18.14 -6.38 -3.33
C TRP A 367 -18.96 -6.65 -4.59
N SER A 368 -18.36 -6.51 -5.77
CA SER A 368 -19.05 -6.63 -7.06
C SER A 368 -19.53 -8.06 -7.37
N LEU A 369 -18.73 -9.08 -7.03
CA LEU A 369 -19.07 -10.47 -7.34
C LEU A 369 -20.00 -11.12 -6.32
N ILE A 370 -19.86 -10.78 -5.04
CA ILE A 370 -20.52 -11.51 -3.95
C ILE A 370 -21.60 -10.66 -3.29
N PHE A 371 -21.24 -9.48 -2.77
CA PHE A 371 -22.15 -8.74 -1.89
C PHE A 371 -23.19 -7.94 -2.67
N GLN A 372 -22.76 -7.15 -3.66
CA GLN A 372 -23.64 -6.27 -4.44
C GLN A 372 -24.83 -7.02 -5.09
N PRO A 373 -24.66 -8.20 -5.71
CA PRO A 373 -25.79 -8.92 -6.33
C PRO A 373 -26.87 -9.39 -5.34
N LEU A 374 -26.56 -9.46 -4.05
CA LEU A 374 -27.48 -9.91 -3.00
C LEU A 374 -28.27 -8.74 -2.38
N LEU A 375 -27.81 -7.51 -2.58
CA LEU A 375 -28.38 -6.34 -1.95
C LEU A 375 -29.64 -5.87 -2.69
N THR A 376 -30.65 -5.55 -1.90
CA THR A 376 -31.85 -4.82 -2.32
C THR A 376 -32.00 -3.60 -1.43
N ASP A 377 -32.73 -2.57 -1.87
CA ASP A 377 -32.97 -1.39 -1.03
C ASP A 377 -33.63 -1.76 0.32
N SER A 378 -34.47 -2.80 0.33
CA SER A 378 -35.08 -3.33 1.55
C SER A 378 -34.06 -3.96 2.49
N LEU A 379 -33.14 -4.78 1.95
CA LEU A 379 -32.09 -5.40 2.76
C LEU A 379 -31.08 -4.35 3.26
N VAL A 380 -30.76 -3.36 2.42
CA VAL A 380 -29.92 -2.23 2.81
C VAL A 380 -30.58 -1.40 3.90
N ASP A 381 -31.89 -1.17 3.82
CA ASP A 381 -32.66 -0.52 4.89
C ASP A 381 -32.55 -1.28 6.21
N GLU A 382 -32.68 -2.61 6.19
CA GLU A 382 -32.52 -3.46 7.38
C GLU A 382 -31.09 -3.39 7.95
N ILE A 383 -30.08 -3.48 7.09
CA ILE A 383 -28.66 -3.38 7.48
C ILE A 383 -28.39 -2.02 8.15
N LEU A 384 -28.82 -0.92 7.54
CA LEU A 384 -28.65 0.43 8.09
C LEU A 384 -29.48 0.63 9.36
N PHE A 385 -30.66 0.02 9.45
CA PHE A 385 -31.45 0.02 10.68
C PHE A 385 -30.70 -0.66 11.82
N ILE A 386 -30.16 -1.87 11.61
CA ILE A 386 -29.38 -2.59 12.62
C ILE A 386 -28.16 -1.76 13.04
N GLU A 387 -27.45 -1.17 12.08
CA GLU A 387 -26.29 -0.32 12.35
C GLU A 387 -26.67 0.91 13.19
N SER A 388 -27.80 1.55 12.89
CA SER A 388 -28.33 2.67 13.68
C SER A 388 -28.64 2.30 15.13
N LYS A 389 -28.93 1.02 15.42
CA LYS A 389 -29.17 0.54 16.79
C LYS A 389 -27.90 0.23 17.56
N LYS A 390 -26.78 -0.05 16.89
CA LYS A 390 -25.49 -0.25 17.55
C LYS A 390 -24.98 1.05 18.15
N ASP A 391 -25.16 2.16 17.43
CA ASP A 391 -24.74 3.50 17.87
C ASP A 391 -25.47 3.95 19.16
N ILE A 392 -26.77 3.62 19.27
CA ILE A 392 -27.59 3.89 20.47
C ILE A 392 -27.09 3.12 21.70
N ARG A 393 -26.57 1.89 21.54
CA ARG A 393 -26.05 1.10 22.67
C ARG A 393 -24.71 1.62 23.21
N VAL A 394 -23.93 2.31 22.37
CA VAL A 394 -22.69 2.97 22.79
C VAL A 394 -23.00 4.28 23.51
N HIS A 395 -23.94 5.07 23.00
CA HIS A 395 -24.40 6.31 23.66
C HIS A 395 -25.05 6.03 25.03
N ASN A 396 -25.92 5.01 25.15
CA ASN A 396 -26.57 4.68 26.41
C ASN A 396 -25.63 4.09 27.48
N ARG A 397 -24.46 3.55 27.10
CA ARG A 397 -23.43 3.14 28.08
C ARG A 397 -22.69 4.34 28.67
N ILE A 398 -22.44 5.37 27.86
CA ILE A 398 -21.73 6.59 28.29
C ILE A 398 -22.60 7.41 29.25
N GLU A 399 -23.92 7.46 29.05
CA GLU A 399 -24.84 8.11 29.98
C GLU A 399 -25.04 7.33 31.29
N ALA A 400 -25.05 5.99 31.24
CA ALA A 400 -25.17 5.15 32.45
C ALA A 400 -23.91 5.21 33.35
N ASP A 401 -22.72 5.38 32.76
CA ASP A 401 -21.47 5.54 33.52
C ASP A 401 -21.31 6.96 34.12
N ALA A 402 -22.12 7.93 33.69
CA ALA A 402 -22.12 9.30 34.20
C ALA A 402 -23.01 9.51 35.45
N GLU A 403 -23.89 8.55 35.79
CA GLU A 403 -24.89 8.68 36.87
C GLU A 403 -24.74 7.65 38.02
N MET A 404 -23.51 7.36 38.48
CA MET A 404 -23.31 6.49 39.66
C MET A 404 -22.62 7.20 40.86
N PRO A 405 -23.30 7.43 42.01
CA PRO A 405 -22.82 8.24 43.14
C PRO A 405 -21.89 7.53 44.17
N TRP A 406 -20.96 6.67 43.75
CA TRP A 406 -20.08 5.95 44.70
C TRP A 406 -18.64 6.48 44.83
N MET A 407 -18.31 7.62 44.20
CA MET A 407 -17.03 8.32 44.43
C MET A 407 -17.01 9.18 45.71
N GLN A 408 -17.58 8.70 46.81
CA GLN A 408 -17.38 9.29 48.15
C GLN A 408 -17.55 8.23 49.26
N LYS A 409 -16.66 7.25 49.34
CA LYS A 409 -16.25 6.60 50.60
C LYS A 409 -15.27 5.47 50.31
N GLU A 410 -14.03 5.68 50.76
CA GLU A 410 -13.19 4.72 51.50
C GLU A 410 -11.70 4.96 51.22
N ASN A 411 -11.19 6.04 51.83
CA ASN A 411 -9.95 5.92 52.59
C ASN A 411 -10.27 5.07 53.82
N ASN A 412 -9.74 3.86 53.91
CA ASN A 412 -9.23 3.24 55.14
C ASN A 412 -8.85 1.76 54.93
N LEU A 413 -7.67 1.41 55.49
CA LEU A 413 -7.19 0.07 55.88
C LEU A 413 -6.29 -0.71 54.90
N THR A 414 -5.01 -0.37 55.02
CA THR A 414 -3.81 -1.22 55.21
C THR A 414 -3.91 -2.75 55.23
N ASN A 415 -2.95 -3.38 54.54
CA ASN A 415 -2.16 -4.59 54.87
C ASN A 415 -2.83 -5.76 55.62
N THR A 416 -2.82 -6.95 55.01
CA THR A 416 -2.16 -8.15 55.59
C THR A 416 -2.05 -9.29 54.57
N SER A 417 -0.90 -9.95 54.63
CA SER A 417 -0.47 -11.19 53.98
C SER A 417 -1.21 -12.44 54.49
N VAL A 418 -1.18 -13.53 53.70
CA VAL A 418 -0.82 -14.93 54.07
C VAL A 418 -1.66 -16.02 53.35
N ASN A 419 -0.90 -16.94 52.75
CA ASN A 419 -1.06 -18.37 52.46
C ASN A 419 -2.11 -18.97 51.51
N MET A 420 -1.50 -19.80 50.64
CA MET A 420 -1.96 -21.06 50.06
C MET A 420 -2.91 -21.86 50.95
N ASP A 421 -3.93 -22.47 50.34
CA ASP A 421 -4.22 -23.87 50.62
C ASP A 421 -4.78 -24.60 49.41
N ASN A 422 -4.20 -25.78 49.17
CA ASN A 422 -4.63 -26.79 48.23
C ASN A 422 -5.97 -27.37 48.69
N SER A 423 -6.92 -27.55 47.77
CA SER A 423 -7.87 -28.65 47.90
C SER A 423 -8.16 -29.28 46.55
N GLN A 424 -7.96 -30.60 46.55
CA GLN A 424 -8.13 -31.55 45.47
C GLN A 424 -9.57 -31.59 44.97
N ILE A 425 -9.77 -31.73 43.66
CA ILE A 425 -10.97 -32.37 43.12
C ILE A 425 -10.53 -33.49 42.18
N ASN A 426 -11.03 -34.68 42.53
CA ASN A 426 -10.74 -35.98 41.96
C ASN A 426 -11.14 -36.11 40.49
N THR A 427 -10.28 -36.81 39.79
CA THR A 427 -10.48 -37.48 38.51
C THR A 427 -11.48 -38.62 38.64
N THR A 428 -12.38 -38.74 37.67
CA THR A 428 -12.98 -40.03 37.30
C THR A 428 -12.56 -40.34 35.87
N ASP A 429 -12.02 -41.55 35.73
CA ASP A 429 -11.44 -42.16 34.54
C ASP A 429 -12.42 -42.21 33.36
N GLU A 430 -11.91 -41.88 32.16
CA GLU A 430 -12.07 -42.71 30.97
C GLU A 430 -10.74 -42.68 30.19
N ASN A 431 -10.18 -43.86 29.96
CA ASN A 431 -8.94 -44.08 29.24
C ASN A 431 -9.11 -43.77 27.75
N ASP A 432 -8.28 -42.88 27.21
CA ASP A 432 -7.79 -43.04 25.83
C ASP A 432 -6.31 -42.67 25.74
N THR A 433 -5.53 -43.60 25.20
CA THR A 433 -4.07 -43.61 25.18
C THR A 433 -3.52 -42.63 24.16
N LEU A 434 -3.14 -41.42 24.59
CA LEU A 434 -2.29 -40.52 23.79
C LEU A 434 -0.83 -41.01 23.81
N THR A 435 -0.22 -41.10 22.64
CA THR A 435 1.20 -41.45 22.50
C THR A 435 2.09 -40.32 23.03
N ASN A 436 3.32 -40.63 23.47
CA ASN A 436 4.29 -39.64 24.00
C ASN A 436 4.60 -38.47 23.04
N TYR A 437 4.30 -38.61 21.74
CA TYR A 437 4.45 -37.55 20.75
C TYR A 437 3.27 -36.55 20.79
N GLU A 438 2.04 -37.05 20.97
CA GLU A 438 0.83 -36.22 21.02
C GLU A 438 0.76 -35.40 22.31
N LYS A 439 1.27 -35.95 23.43
CA LYS A 439 1.46 -35.17 24.67
C LYS A 439 2.43 -34.00 24.46
N LYS A 440 3.57 -34.23 23.79
CA LYS A 440 4.56 -33.19 23.50
C LYS A 440 4.04 -32.12 22.54
N ASP A 441 3.27 -32.49 21.52
CA ASP A 441 2.69 -31.51 20.60
C ASP A 441 1.54 -30.72 21.24
N PHE A 442 0.79 -31.33 22.17
CA PHE A 442 -0.22 -30.65 22.97
C PHE A 442 0.40 -29.67 23.98
N GLU A 443 1.44 -30.08 24.71
CA GLU A 443 2.22 -29.22 25.60
C GLU A 443 2.87 -28.05 24.83
N ARG A 444 3.44 -28.31 23.65
CA ARG A 444 4.00 -27.27 22.77
C ARG A 444 2.94 -26.30 22.26
N LYS A 445 1.73 -26.77 21.93
CA LYS A 445 0.61 -25.92 21.50
C LYS A 445 0.05 -25.08 22.65
N ILE A 446 0.06 -25.59 23.88
CA ILE A 446 -0.26 -24.81 25.08
C ILE A 446 0.81 -23.75 25.31
N GLU A 447 2.10 -24.10 25.27
CA GLU A 447 3.19 -23.12 25.37
C GLU A 447 3.12 -22.05 24.26
N GLU A 448 2.85 -22.42 23.00
CA GLU A 448 2.70 -21.47 21.89
C GLU A 448 1.45 -20.57 22.07
N LYS A 449 0.35 -21.11 22.62
CA LYS A 449 -0.87 -20.34 22.93
C LYS A 449 -0.63 -19.39 24.10
N ASP A 450 0.06 -19.82 25.14
CA ASP A 450 0.42 -19.01 26.30
C ASP A 450 1.45 -17.93 25.95
N VAL A 451 2.40 -18.22 25.06
CA VAL A 451 3.33 -17.22 24.50
C VAL A 451 2.58 -16.22 23.64
N LYS A 452 1.67 -16.64 22.75
CA LYS A 452 0.86 -15.72 21.92
C LYS A 452 -0.07 -14.86 22.78
N GLN A 453 -0.70 -15.45 23.79
CA GLN A 453 -1.55 -14.72 24.75
C GLN A 453 -0.72 -13.76 25.60
N GLY A 454 0.47 -14.16 26.04
CA GLY A 454 1.42 -13.31 26.77
C GLY A 454 1.90 -12.13 25.93
N VAL A 455 2.19 -12.34 24.64
CA VAL A 455 2.58 -11.29 23.69
C VAL A 455 1.41 -10.36 23.38
N ALA A 456 0.20 -10.88 23.16
CA ALA A 456 -1.00 -10.07 22.95
C ALA A 456 -1.34 -9.23 24.18
N ASN A 457 -1.26 -9.81 25.38
CA ASN A 457 -1.42 -9.11 26.64
C ASN A 457 -0.36 -8.02 26.78
N PHE A 458 0.92 -8.31 26.50
CA PHE A 458 1.99 -7.31 26.51
C PHE A 458 1.71 -6.13 25.58
N TYR A 459 1.32 -6.36 24.32
CA TYR A 459 0.98 -5.28 23.39
C TYR A 459 -0.22 -4.47 23.87
N SER A 460 -1.26 -5.12 24.41
CA SER A 460 -2.45 -4.43 24.93
C SER A 460 -2.09 -3.53 26.12
N THR A 461 -1.33 -4.05 27.10
CA THR A 461 -0.88 -3.32 28.28
C THR A 461 0.06 -2.19 27.91
N PHE A 462 0.98 -2.43 26.98
CA PHE A 462 1.93 -1.43 26.49
C PHE A 462 1.22 -0.28 25.76
N ARG A 463 0.26 -0.59 24.88
CA ARG A 463 -0.53 0.41 24.13
C ARG A 463 -1.36 1.30 25.05
N SER A 464 -1.89 0.74 26.14
CA SER A 464 -2.67 1.50 27.13
C SER A 464 -1.81 2.33 28.09
N LYS A 465 -0.49 2.13 28.11
CA LYS A 465 0.43 2.84 29.03
C LYS A 465 0.57 4.33 28.70
N PHE A 466 0.43 4.70 27.43
CA PHE A 466 0.62 6.07 26.96
C PHE A 466 -0.71 6.73 26.62
N THR A 467 -0.90 7.95 27.11
CA THR A 467 -2.01 8.81 26.67
C THR A 467 -1.84 9.23 25.21
N LYS A 468 -2.93 9.65 24.55
CA LYS A 468 -2.88 10.13 23.16
C LYS A 468 -1.82 11.24 22.96
N PRO A 469 -1.73 12.30 23.78
CA PRO A 469 -0.69 13.32 23.62
C PRO A 469 0.73 12.79 23.85
N GLN A 470 0.92 11.83 24.75
CA GLN A 470 2.24 11.20 24.95
C GLN A 470 2.66 10.37 23.73
N LYS A 471 1.74 9.65 23.09
CA LYS A 471 2.01 8.94 21.82
C LYS A 471 2.41 9.92 20.72
N GLU A 472 1.68 11.03 20.57
CA GLU A 472 2.02 12.07 19.61
C GLU A 472 3.39 12.72 19.90
N ALA A 473 3.73 12.93 21.17
CA ALA A 473 5.03 13.47 21.58
C ALA A 473 6.19 12.50 21.31
N ILE A 474 5.99 11.20 21.58
CA ILE A 474 6.96 10.12 21.27
C ILE A 474 7.26 10.10 19.77
N LEU A 475 6.21 10.10 18.93
CA LEU A 475 6.37 10.10 17.47
C LEU A 475 6.97 11.42 16.97
N SER A 476 6.58 12.56 17.54
CA SER A 476 7.16 13.86 17.20
C SER A 476 8.66 13.92 17.51
N GLY A 477 9.09 13.34 18.64
CA GLY A 477 10.51 13.21 18.99
C GLY A 477 11.30 12.38 17.97
N MET A 478 10.70 11.31 17.44
CA MET A 478 11.31 10.51 16.37
C MET A 478 11.42 11.27 15.04
N ILE A 479 10.39 12.05 14.69
CA ILE A 479 10.42 12.91 13.49
C ILE A 479 11.51 13.98 13.63
N LEU A 480 11.64 14.62 14.79
CA LEU A 480 12.68 15.62 15.05
C LEU A 480 14.10 15.06 14.85
N LEU A 481 14.34 13.80 15.25
CA LEU A 481 15.61 13.10 14.96
C LEU A 481 15.82 12.84 13.46
N ALA A 482 14.74 12.54 12.75
CA ALA A 482 14.75 12.14 11.35
C ALA A 482 14.71 13.30 10.35
N THR A 483 14.52 14.55 10.78
CA THR A 483 14.45 15.74 9.91
C THR A 483 15.67 16.67 9.98
N THR A 484 16.75 16.22 10.61
CA THR A 484 17.96 17.03 10.91
C THR A 484 18.86 17.31 9.70
N SER A 485 18.60 16.68 8.55
CA SER A 485 19.31 16.91 7.29
C SER A 485 18.40 16.69 6.05
N PRO A 486 18.64 17.38 4.92
CA PRO A 486 17.82 17.25 3.70
C PRO A 486 17.75 15.84 3.07
N THR A 487 18.52 14.86 3.57
CA THR A 487 18.43 13.44 3.17
C THR A 487 18.07 12.50 4.33
N SER A 488 17.64 13.03 5.48
CA SER A 488 17.70 12.32 6.77
C SER A 488 16.53 11.38 7.10
N PHE A 489 15.38 11.47 6.41
CA PHE A 489 14.29 10.51 6.61
C PHE A 489 14.32 9.40 5.56
N THR A 490 15.39 8.64 5.60
CA THR A 490 15.63 7.48 4.72
C THR A 490 14.52 6.44 4.87
N LYS A 491 14.42 5.53 3.89
CA LYS A 491 13.44 4.44 3.93
C LYS A 491 13.57 3.57 5.18
N ASN A 492 14.80 3.27 5.63
CA ASN A 492 15.01 2.45 6.83
C ASN A 492 14.50 3.15 8.10
N LYS A 493 14.73 4.46 8.23
CA LYS A 493 14.20 5.24 9.35
C LYS A 493 12.69 5.40 9.29
N GLN A 494 12.10 5.49 8.10
CA GLN A 494 10.65 5.44 7.94
C GLN A 494 10.12 4.08 8.41
N ASP A 495 10.78 2.98 8.08
CA ASP A 495 10.36 1.64 8.51
C ASP A 495 10.50 1.47 10.04
N ALA A 496 11.61 1.97 10.63
CA ALA A 496 11.77 2.02 12.09
C ALA A 496 10.70 2.89 12.76
N PHE A 497 10.36 4.03 12.16
CA PHE A 497 9.27 4.91 12.61
C PHE A 497 7.92 4.20 12.56
N TYR A 498 7.59 3.54 11.43
CA TYR A 498 6.32 2.82 11.29
C TYR A 498 6.20 1.60 12.22
N ASN A 499 7.32 0.98 12.60
CA ASN A 499 7.32 -0.06 13.62
C ASN A 499 6.86 0.49 14.99
N ILE A 500 7.30 1.69 15.36
CA ILE A 500 6.87 2.34 16.60
C ILE A 500 5.42 2.85 16.51
N VAL A 501 5.01 3.37 15.35
CA VAL A 501 3.60 3.70 15.05
C VAL A 501 2.68 2.49 15.28
N ASN A 502 3.07 1.32 14.77
CA ASN A 502 2.32 0.08 14.94
C ASN A 502 2.34 -0.43 16.38
N LEU A 503 3.45 -0.27 17.08
CA LEU A 503 3.60 -0.64 18.48
C LEU A 503 2.70 0.22 19.39
N LEU A 504 2.64 1.53 19.14
CA LEU A 504 1.83 2.48 19.89
C LEU A 504 0.34 2.48 19.49
N ASP A 505 0.01 1.84 18.36
CA ASP A 505 -1.32 1.85 17.76
C ASP A 505 -1.84 3.27 17.49
N TYR A 506 -0.97 4.09 16.88
CA TYR A 506 -1.23 5.50 16.59
C TYR A 506 -1.05 5.78 15.09
N LYS A 507 -2.05 5.41 14.29
CA LYS A 507 -1.97 5.46 12.83
C LYS A 507 -2.60 6.73 12.25
N LEU A 508 -1.81 7.47 11.49
CA LEU A 508 -2.24 8.55 10.60
C LEU A 508 -2.10 8.13 9.13
N PRO A 509 -2.89 8.74 8.21
CA PRO A 509 -2.99 8.32 6.81
C PRO A 509 -1.67 8.33 6.03
N ASN A 510 -0.80 9.32 6.28
CA ASN A 510 0.48 9.42 5.58
C ASN A 510 1.59 10.01 6.48
N LEU A 511 2.83 9.96 6.01
CA LEU A 511 4.01 10.43 6.76
C LEU A 511 3.97 11.94 7.06
N GLU A 512 3.39 12.74 6.16
CA GLU A 512 3.28 14.19 6.30
C GLU A 512 2.36 14.55 7.48
N ASP A 513 1.30 13.76 7.71
CA ASP A 513 0.40 13.93 8.86
C ASP A 513 1.13 13.81 10.21
N TYR A 514 2.12 12.92 10.31
CA TYR A 514 2.97 12.83 11.50
C TYR A 514 3.91 14.02 11.64
N CYS A 515 4.41 14.58 10.54
CA CYS A 515 5.21 15.80 10.57
C CYS A 515 4.37 17.01 11.04
N TYR A 516 3.06 17.01 10.81
CA TYR A 516 2.17 18.03 11.35
C TYR A 516 1.92 17.86 12.86
N LEU A 517 2.09 16.68 13.45
CA LEU A 517 1.99 16.50 14.91
C LEU A 517 3.01 17.37 15.64
N SER A 518 4.26 17.36 15.19
CA SER A 518 5.33 18.14 15.82
C SER A 518 5.08 19.64 15.69
N ALA A 519 4.60 20.08 14.53
CA ALA A 519 4.22 21.46 14.27
C ALA A 519 3.00 21.92 15.11
N ASN A 520 2.02 21.04 15.31
CA ASN A 520 0.78 21.34 16.03
C ASN A 520 0.94 21.31 17.56
N LEU A 521 1.76 20.39 18.09
CA LEU A 521 2.05 20.33 19.52
C LEU A 521 3.01 21.44 19.95
N GLY A 522 4.01 21.75 19.12
CA GLY A 522 5.09 22.67 19.43
C GLY A 522 6.15 22.06 20.36
N ASN A 523 7.41 22.46 20.17
CA ASN A 523 8.56 21.86 20.85
C ASN A 523 8.45 21.87 22.38
N GLU A 524 8.00 22.97 23.00
CA GLU A 524 7.84 23.06 24.45
C GLU A 524 6.84 22.03 25.00
N ARG A 525 5.73 21.81 24.29
CA ARG A 525 4.71 20.83 24.70
C ARG A 525 5.20 19.40 24.49
N ILE A 526 5.92 19.14 23.40
CA ILE A 526 6.55 17.84 23.12
C ILE A 526 7.49 17.48 24.27
N PHE A 527 8.42 18.37 24.63
CA PHE A 527 9.36 18.11 25.73
C PHE A 527 8.67 18.00 27.09
N SER A 528 7.62 18.78 27.35
CA SER A 528 6.82 18.63 28.58
C SER A 528 6.16 17.25 28.68
N LEU A 529 5.60 16.74 27.57
CA LEU A 529 4.96 15.42 27.51
C LEU A 529 5.97 14.28 27.59
N LEU A 530 7.13 14.41 26.93
CA LEU A 530 8.22 13.43 27.03
C LEU A 530 8.82 13.39 28.44
N ASN A 531 8.93 14.53 29.13
CA ASN A 531 9.35 14.59 30.53
C ASN A 531 8.34 13.98 31.51
N SER A 532 7.07 13.88 31.11
CA SER A 532 6.01 13.27 31.93
C SER A 532 6.02 11.74 31.91
N LEU A 533 6.85 11.12 31.07
CA LEU A 533 7.00 9.67 31.02
C LEU A 533 7.66 9.14 32.30
N GLU A 534 7.28 7.93 32.71
CA GLU A 534 7.95 7.24 33.83
C GLU A 534 9.41 6.90 33.45
N GLU A 535 10.27 6.70 34.44
CA GLU A 535 11.68 6.38 34.18
C GLU A 535 11.86 5.11 33.34
N SER A 536 11.01 4.09 33.55
CA SER A 536 11.01 2.87 32.73
C SER A 536 10.64 3.12 31.25
N ASP A 537 9.80 4.13 30.99
CA ASP A 537 9.40 4.52 29.64
C ASP A 537 10.42 5.43 28.96
N LYS A 538 11.10 6.27 29.74
CA LYS A 538 12.25 7.02 29.26
C LYS A 538 13.36 6.06 28.85
N GLU A 539 13.64 5.02 29.63
CA GLU A 539 14.60 3.96 29.25
C GLU A 539 14.21 3.28 27.93
N TRP A 540 12.93 2.93 27.76
CA TRP A 540 12.44 2.40 26.48
C TRP A 540 12.61 3.41 25.33
N PHE A 541 12.30 4.69 25.57
CA PHE A 541 12.43 5.71 24.56
C PHE A 541 13.90 5.99 24.18
N ILE A 542 14.86 5.82 25.09
CA ILE A 542 16.30 5.83 24.75
C ILE A 542 16.61 4.76 23.71
N VAL A 543 16.05 3.56 23.84
CA VAL A 543 16.22 2.48 22.84
C VAL A 543 15.61 2.89 21.50
N VAL A 544 14.48 3.60 21.50
CA VAL A 544 13.86 4.14 20.28
C VAL A 544 14.76 5.19 19.63
N ILE A 545 15.33 6.12 20.40
CA ILE A 545 16.28 7.14 19.94
C ILE A 545 17.51 6.46 19.30
N LEU A 546 18.14 5.53 20.02
CA LEU A 546 19.32 4.81 19.53
C LEU A 546 18.99 3.99 18.27
N THR A 547 17.83 3.34 18.23
CA THR A 547 17.37 2.63 17.02
C THR A 547 17.29 3.60 15.85
N MET A 548 16.62 4.73 16.00
CA MET A 548 16.50 5.74 14.93
C MET A 548 17.84 6.31 14.47
N LEU A 549 18.78 6.55 15.40
CA LEU A 549 20.11 7.09 15.08
C LEU A 549 20.98 6.09 14.29
N TYR A 550 20.93 4.81 14.65
CA TYR A 550 21.84 3.80 14.09
C TYR A 550 21.21 2.94 12.99
N THR A 551 19.93 3.15 12.67
CA THR A 551 19.21 2.38 11.63
C THR A 551 19.86 2.48 10.24
N ASP A 552 20.50 3.61 9.92
CA ASP A 552 21.23 3.80 8.65
C ASP A 552 22.74 3.52 8.74
N GLY A 553 23.20 2.94 9.85
CA GLY A 553 24.62 2.73 10.14
C GLY A 553 25.16 3.76 11.15
N LYS A 554 26.30 4.39 10.87
CA LYS A 554 26.89 5.37 11.79
C LYS A 554 26.14 6.71 11.67
N PRO A 555 25.57 7.26 12.76
CA PRO A 555 24.88 8.55 12.72
C PRO A 555 25.85 9.69 12.40
N SER A 556 25.35 10.69 11.69
CA SER A 556 26.05 11.94 11.42
C SER A 556 26.19 12.80 12.69
N PRO A 557 27.13 13.75 12.74
CA PRO A 557 27.27 14.66 13.88
C PRO A 557 26.01 15.45 14.21
N GLY A 558 25.18 15.80 13.22
CA GLY A 558 23.92 16.51 13.43
C GLY A 558 22.85 15.63 14.07
N GLU A 559 22.78 14.35 13.70
CA GLU A 559 21.85 13.39 14.30
C GLU A 559 22.24 13.06 15.74
N LEU A 560 23.55 12.87 16.00
CA LEU A 560 24.08 12.70 17.36
C LEU A 560 23.73 13.91 18.23
N HIS A 561 23.96 15.13 17.72
CA HIS A 561 23.64 16.34 18.46
C HIS A 561 22.13 16.46 18.78
N CYS A 562 21.25 16.15 17.83
CA CYS A 562 19.81 16.16 18.10
C CYS A 562 19.37 15.06 19.08
N GLY A 563 20.00 13.89 19.02
CA GLY A 563 19.80 12.83 20.02
C GLY A 563 20.25 13.25 21.43
N GLU A 564 21.39 13.94 21.53
CA GLU A 564 21.88 14.50 22.79
C GLU A 564 20.94 15.56 23.35
N VAL A 565 20.46 16.49 22.51
CA VAL A 565 19.50 17.54 22.91
C VAL A 565 18.19 16.91 23.40
N LEU A 566 17.65 15.92 22.69
CA LEU A 566 16.44 15.20 23.12
C LEU A 566 16.63 14.50 24.47
N CYS A 567 17.75 13.82 24.69
CA CYS A 567 18.07 13.20 25.97
C CYS A 567 18.22 14.24 27.10
N GLN A 568 18.90 15.36 26.82
CA GLN A 568 19.10 16.44 27.80
C GLN A 568 17.77 17.09 28.20
N GLU A 569 16.91 17.41 27.23
CA GLU A 569 15.58 17.98 27.48
C GLU A 569 14.68 17.02 28.27
N MET A 570 14.84 15.70 28.09
CA MET A 570 14.16 14.67 28.87
C MET A 570 14.79 14.36 30.24
N LYS A 571 15.87 15.07 30.60
CA LYS A 571 16.68 14.86 31.82
C LYS A 571 17.27 13.45 31.93
N ILE A 572 17.59 12.85 30.79
CA ILE A 572 18.24 11.54 30.71
C ILE A 572 19.75 11.74 30.87
N SER A 573 20.35 11.03 31.83
CA SER A 573 21.80 11.08 32.07
C SER A 573 22.59 10.27 31.03
N SER A 574 23.86 10.63 30.80
CA SER A 574 24.75 9.86 29.91
C SER A 574 24.92 8.40 30.37
N ALA A 575 24.88 8.14 31.68
CA ALA A 575 24.93 6.80 32.25
C ALA A 575 23.71 5.94 31.84
N GLN A 576 22.51 6.51 31.81
CA GLN A 576 21.30 5.82 31.36
C GLN A 576 21.35 5.50 29.86
N VAL A 577 21.92 6.40 29.05
CA VAL A 577 22.13 6.16 27.61
C VAL A 577 23.12 5.01 27.39
N GLU A 578 24.24 5.00 28.11
CA GLU A 578 25.25 3.95 28.03
C GLU A 578 24.70 2.58 28.48
N GLU A 579 23.91 2.55 29.55
CA GLU A 579 23.27 1.32 30.02
C GLU A 579 22.28 0.75 29.00
N ALA A 580 21.44 1.60 28.41
CA ALA A 580 20.48 1.20 27.38
C ALA A 580 21.19 0.69 26.11
N ALA A 581 22.27 1.35 25.68
CA ALA A 581 23.09 0.92 24.55
C ALA A 581 23.71 -0.47 24.79
N ASN A 582 24.24 -0.71 26.00
CA ASN A 582 24.80 -2.01 26.39
C ASN A 582 23.75 -3.13 26.43
N LYS A 583 22.53 -2.84 26.89
CA LYS A 583 21.40 -3.78 26.84
C LYS A 583 21.02 -4.11 25.39
N MET A 584 20.96 -3.11 24.52
CA MET A 584 20.64 -3.27 23.10
C MET A 584 21.69 -4.08 22.34
N GLU A 585 22.99 -3.86 22.61
CA GLU A 585 24.07 -4.63 21.99
C GLU A 585 24.00 -6.12 22.39
N LYS A 586 23.72 -6.42 23.66
CA LYS A 586 23.50 -7.80 24.13
C LYS A 586 22.32 -8.47 23.42
N VAL A 587 21.19 -7.77 23.24
CA VAL A 587 20.02 -8.28 22.52
C VAL A 587 20.35 -8.52 21.04
N ASN A 588 21.07 -7.61 20.40
CA ASN A 588 21.49 -7.76 19.00
C ASN A 588 22.52 -8.89 18.83
N ALA A 589 23.40 -9.11 19.80
CA ALA A 589 24.32 -10.25 19.82
C ALA A 589 23.58 -11.58 19.96
N ILE A 590 22.51 -11.65 20.76
CA ILE A 590 21.63 -12.82 20.87
C ILE A 590 20.91 -13.06 19.54
N ARG A 591 20.31 -12.02 18.92
CA ARG A 591 19.66 -12.15 17.59
C ARG A 591 20.61 -12.69 16.52
N ARG A 592 21.83 -12.14 16.43
CA ARG A 592 22.86 -12.62 15.49
C ARG A 592 23.30 -14.07 15.76
N ARG A 593 23.26 -14.51 17.02
CA ARG A 593 23.67 -15.86 17.43
C ARG A 593 22.59 -16.92 17.14
N TYR A 594 21.32 -16.51 17.05
CA TYR A 594 20.18 -17.42 16.89
C TYR A 594 19.41 -17.27 15.57
N ASN A 595 19.88 -16.45 14.61
CA ASN A 595 19.25 -16.21 13.30
C ASN A 595 17.74 -15.90 13.41
N PHE A 596 17.36 -15.03 14.35
CA PHE A 596 16.01 -14.47 14.45
C PHE A 596 15.79 -13.32 13.49
#